data_AF-A0A522XT34-F1
#
_entry.id   AF-A0A522XT34-F1
#
_cell.length_a   1.000
_cell.length_b   1.000
_cell.length_c   1.000
_cell.angle_alpha   90.00
_cell.angle_beta   90.00
_cell.angle_gamma   90.00
#
_symmetry.space_group_name_H-M   'P 1'
#
loop_
_entity.id
_entity.type
_entity.pdbx_description
1 polymer ?
#
loop_
_entity_poly.entity_id
_entity_poly.type
_entity_poly.pdbx_seq_one_letter_code
_entity_poly.pdbx_strand_id
1 'polypeptide(L)' 'MKLYLEFEPCNECRDIIKELAANQTDADIEESRKFLRHITYGHSDVVQAIVKEFPKQEKSQQFDWFR' A
#
# COMPACT_ATOMS: atom_id res chain seq x y z
N MET A 1 13.83 -1.57 4.73
CA MET A 1 13.47 -0.14 4.79
C MET A 1 12.21 -0.01 5.64
N LYS A 2 12.13 0.93 6.58
CA LYS A 2 10.90 1.18 7.38
C LYS A 2 10.30 2.49 6.91
N LEU A 3 9.05 2.47 6.46
CA LEU A 3 8.28 3.66 6.13
C LEU A 3 7.55 4.11 7.40
N TYR A 4 7.72 5.38 7.78
CA TYR A 4 6.93 6.00 8.83
C TYR A 4 6.01 7.03 8.17
N LEU A 5 4.70 6.80 8.31
CA LEU A 5 3.67 7.71 7.83
C LEU A 5 3.06 8.41 9.04
N GLU A 6 3.04 9.74 9.02
CA GLU A 6 2.19 10.53 9.90
C GLU A 6 0.76 10.44 9.40
N PHE A 7 0.11 9.32 9.70
CA PHE A 7 -1.24 9.00 9.29
C PHE A 7 -2.11 8.74 10.51
N GLU A 8 -3.20 9.49 10.66
CA GLU A 8 -4.24 9.18 11.63
C GLU A 8 -5.28 8.26 10.99
N PRO A 9 -5.26 6.94 11.27
CA PRO A 9 -6.16 6.01 10.60
C PRO A 9 -7.60 6.27 11.02
N CYS A 10 -8.48 6.37 10.02
CA CYS A 10 -9.92 6.34 10.23
C CYS A 10 -10.35 4.97 10.81
N ASN A 11 -11.60 4.86 11.24
CA ASN A 11 -12.11 3.64 11.88
C ASN A 11 -11.93 2.40 10.98
N GLU A 12 -12.24 2.51 9.68
CA GLU A 12 -12.09 1.40 8.73
C GLU A 12 -10.63 0.98 8.54
N CYS A 13 -9.71 1.94 8.44
CA CYS A 13 -8.27 1.64 8.41
C CYS A 13 -7.81 0.93 9.69
N ARG A 14 -8.27 1.38 10.86
CA ARG A 14 -7.91 0.76 12.15
C ARG A 14 -8.37 -0.69 12.22
N ASP A 15 -9.57 -0.97 11.73
CA ASP A 15 -10.13 -2.32 11.77
C ASP A 15 -9.36 -3.24 10.81
N ILE A 16 -9.10 -2.79 9.58
CA ILE A 16 -8.31 -3.58 8.62
C ILE A 16 -6.87 -3.80 9.13
N ILE A 17 -6.23 -2.79 9.72
CA ILE A 17 -4.88 -2.92 10.29
C ILE A 17 -4.87 -3.91 11.47
N LYS A 18 -5.91 -3.92 12.30
CA LYS A 18 -6.03 -4.90 13.40
C LYS A 18 -6.19 -6.32 12.87
N GLU A 19 -7.01 -6.51 11.83
CA GLU A 19 -7.18 -7.81 11.15
C GLU A 19 -5.83 -8.29 10.60
N LEU A 20 -5.12 -7.43 9.86
CA LEU A 20 -3.78 -7.72 9.34
C LEU A 20 -2.74 -8.04 10.43
N ALA A 21 -2.79 -7.35 11.57
CA ALA A 21 -1.86 -7.57 12.68
C ALA A 21 -2.14 -8.88 13.45
N ALA A 22 -3.40 -9.31 13.49
CA ALA A 22 -3.82 -10.56 14.12
C ALA A 22 -3.50 -11.77 13.23
N ASN A 23 -3.63 -11.62 11.90
CA ASN A 23 -3.38 -12.67 10.93
C ASN A 23 -1.97 -12.53 10.34
N GLN A 24 -0.94 -12.90 11.09
CA GLN A 24 0.47 -12.84 10.66
C GLN A 24 0.89 -13.95 9.68
N THR A 25 -0.06 -14.55 8.96
CA THR A 25 0.25 -15.51 7.91
C THR A 25 0.46 -14.74 6.60
N ASP A 26 1.42 -15.16 5.78
CA ASP A 26 1.79 -14.55 4.48
C ASP A 26 0.64 -14.52 3.43
N ALA A 27 -0.61 -14.77 3.83
CA ALA A 27 -1.72 -15.14 2.96
C ALA A 27 -2.92 -14.17 2.95
N ASP A 28 -2.99 -13.14 3.79
CA ASP A 28 -4.11 -12.18 3.75
C ASP A 28 -3.85 -11.07 2.71
N ILE A 29 -3.60 -11.53 1.48
CA ILE A 29 -3.52 -10.71 0.27
C ILE A 29 -4.82 -9.91 0.09
N GLU A 30 -5.96 -10.46 0.52
CA GLU A 30 -7.25 -9.82 0.35
C GLU A 30 -7.42 -8.62 1.28
N GLU A 31 -7.04 -8.76 2.55
CA GLU A 31 -7.08 -7.72 3.57
C GLU A 31 -6.07 -6.62 3.23
N SER A 32 -4.90 -7.02 2.70
CA SER A 32 -3.91 -6.09 2.17
C SER A 32 -4.45 -5.33 0.96
N ARG A 33 -5.14 -6.00 0.03
CA ARG A 33 -5.82 -5.36 -1.12
C ARG A 33 -6.93 -4.44 -0.68
N LYS A 34 -7.70 -4.83 0.33
CA LYS A 34 -8.78 -4.03 0.91
C LYS A 34 -8.22 -2.76 1.55
N PHE A 35 -7.13 -2.88 2.31
CA PHE A 35 -6.42 -1.73 2.87
C PHE A 35 -5.91 -0.79 1.77
N LEU A 36 -5.20 -1.34 0.78
CA LEU A 36 -4.68 -0.56 -0.36
C LEU A 36 -5.80 0.14 -1.13
N ARG A 37 -6.93 -0.53 -1.36
CA ARG A 37 -8.09 0.06 -2.02
C ARG A 37 -8.66 1.22 -1.19
N HIS A 38 -8.83 1.01 0.11
CA HIS A 38 -9.40 2.00 1.00
C HIS A 38 -8.52 3.27 1.03
N ILE A 39 -7.21 3.14 1.21
CA ILE A 39 -6.32 4.31 1.20
C ILE A 39 -6.25 4.95 -0.19
N THR A 40 -6.32 4.18 -1.27
CA THR A 40 -6.29 4.71 -2.65
C THR A 40 -7.44 5.67 -2.93
N TYR A 41 -8.65 5.34 -2.46
CA TYR A 41 -9.84 6.14 -2.74
C TYR A 41 -10.23 7.09 -1.60
N GLY A 42 -9.86 6.78 -0.37
CA GLY A 42 -10.26 7.54 0.82
C GLY A 42 -9.19 8.46 1.42
N HIS A 43 -7.90 8.20 1.14
CA HIS A 43 -6.77 8.87 1.79
C HIS A 43 -5.68 9.20 0.77
N SER A 44 -5.99 10.12 -0.15
CA SER A 44 -5.10 10.49 -1.26
C SER A 44 -3.78 11.11 -0.80
N ASP A 45 -3.78 11.77 0.36
CA ASP A 45 -2.63 12.29 1.08
C ASP A 45 -1.64 11.18 1.48
N VAL A 46 -2.16 10.07 2.03
CA VAL A 46 -1.36 8.90 2.42
C VAL A 46 -0.72 8.27 1.19
N VAL A 47 -1.48 8.12 0.11
CA VAL A 47 -0.98 7.55 -1.15
C VAL A 47 0.13 8.41 -1.74
N GLN A 48 -0.04 9.73 -1.73
CA GLN A 48 0.99 10.67 -2.20
C GLN A 48 2.27 10.57 -1.36
N ALA A 49 2.14 10.47 -0.04
CA ALA A 49 3.29 10.26 0.84
C ALA A 49 4.02 8.95 0.52
N ILE A 50 3.28 7.85 0.32
CA ILE A 50 3.86 6.57 -0.08
C ILE A 50 4.60 6.69 -1.42
N VAL A 51 3.97 7.28 -2.44
CA VAL A 51 4.58 7.42 -3.78
C VAL A 51 5.80 8.34 -3.77
N LYS A 52 5.82 9.35 -2.89
CA LYS A 52 6.98 10.24 -2.72
C LYS A 52 8.17 9.51 -2.13
N GLU A 53 7.94 8.67 -1.11
CA GLU A 53 8.99 7.90 -0.43
C GLU A 53 9.42 6.66 -1.23
N PHE A 54 8.53 6.12 -2.05
CA PHE A 54 8.80 5.06 -3.02
C PHE A 54 8.63 5.61 -4.44
N PRO A 55 9.57 6.45 -4.91
CA PRO A 55 9.54 6.92 -6.29
C PRO A 55 9.48 5.69 -7.19
N LYS A 56 8.57 5.72 -8.18
CA LYS A 56 8.37 4.63 -9.14
C LYS A 56 9.73 4.05 -9.50
N GLN A 57 9.98 2.79 -9.16
CA GLN A 57 11.13 2.10 -9.72
C GLN A 57 11.01 2.28 -11.23
N GLU A 58 12.00 2.93 -11.85
CA GLU A 58 12.07 3.01 -13.30
C GLU A 58 11.87 1.59 -13.79
N LYS A 59 10.80 1.36 -14.56
CA LYS A 59 10.63 0.09 -15.25
C LYS A 59 11.77 0.02 -16.25
N SER A 60 12.93 -0.48 -15.85
CA SER A 60 13.93 -1.03 -16.75
C SER A 60 13.42 -2.38 -17.29
N GLN A 61 12.21 -2.36 -17.86
CA GLN A 61 11.75 -3.40 -18.77
C GLN A 61 11.62 -2.69 -20.11
N GLN A 62 12.76 -2.49 -20.78
CA GLN A 62 12.77 -2.53 -22.23
C GLN A 62 12.28 -3.93 -22.58
N PHE A 63 10.99 -4.05 -22.84
CA PHE A 63 10.50 -5.20 -23.54
C PHE A 63 10.91 -5.01 -25.00
N ASP A 64 11.86 -5.81 -25.45
CA ASP A 64 12.34 -5.84 -26.82
C ASP A 64 11.29 -6.60 -27.66
N TRP A 65 10.09 -6.03 -27.85
CA TRP A 65 9.02 -6.69 -28.63
C TRP A 65 9.22 -6.61 -30.14
N PHE A 66 10.28 -5.93 -30.61
CA PHE A 66 10.59 -5.79 -32.03
C PHE A 66 12.07 -6.08 -32.29
N ARG A 67 12.43 -7.36 -32.33
CA ARG A 67 13.55 -7.87 -33.13
C ARG A 67 13.05 -8.94 -34.09
#